data_AF-A0A8C3PK12-F1
#
_entry.id   AF-A0A8C3PK12-F1
#
_cell.length_a   1.000
_cell.length_b   1.000
_cell.length_c   1.000
_cell.angle_alpha   90.00
_cell.angle_beta   90.00
_cell.angle_gamma   90.00
#
_symmetry.space_group_name_H-M   'P 1'
#
loop_
_entity.id
_entity.type
_entity.pdbx_description
1 polymer ?
#
loop_
_entity_poly.entity_id
_entity_poly.type
_entity_poly.pdbx_seq_one_letter_code
_entity_poly.pdbx_strand_id
1 'polypeptide(L)'
;STPGFPRSGLYCPCRKCVQEWEEPHDSALYCVRSDKNHMIASGSSYYGVVRLWDKRQTRCLQSFHLSSPTSSPVYCLRFSTTHLYAALASALHVLDFTAP
;
A
#
# COMPACT_ATOMS: atom_id res chain seq x y z
N SER A 1 -4.72 35.99 -38.63
CA SER A 1 -4.33 36.34 -37.24
C SER A 1 -5.19 35.54 -36.27
N THR A 2 -4.64 34.43 -35.77
CA THR A 2 -4.82 33.84 -34.42
C THR A 2 -4.02 32.53 -34.41
N PRO A 3 -2.92 32.40 -33.65
CA PRO A 3 -2.25 31.13 -33.42
C PRO A 3 -2.91 30.43 -32.21
N GLY A 4 -3.16 29.11 -32.30
CA GLY A 4 -3.88 28.38 -31.25
C GLY A 4 -3.32 26.97 -31.01
N PHE A 5 -2.24 26.92 -30.23
CA PHE A 5 -1.72 25.82 -29.40
C PHE A 5 -1.80 24.36 -29.90
N PRO A 6 -0.65 23.68 -30.16
CA PRO A 6 -0.64 22.23 -30.15
C PRO A 6 -0.85 21.74 -28.71
N ARG A 7 -1.99 21.08 -28.45
CA ARG A 7 -2.23 20.31 -27.24
C ARG A 7 -1.22 19.16 -27.20
N SER A 8 -0.10 19.37 -26.52
CA SER A 8 0.80 18.31 -26.07
C SER A 8 0.13 17.48 -24.98
N GLY A 9 -0.90 16.73 -25.37
CA GLY A 9 -1.38 15.61 -24.59
C GLY A 9 -0.32 14.53 -24.66
N LEU A 10 0.51 14.42 -23.63
CA LEU A 10 1.36 13.25 -23.39
C LEU A 10 0.46 12.03 -23.25
N TYR A 11 0.08 11.43 -24.37
CA TYR A 11 -0.53 10.13 -24.42
C TYR A 11 0.59 9.12 -24.16
N CYS A 12 0.86 8.84 -22.88
CA CYS A 12 1.80 7.80 -22.50
C CYS A 12 1.20 6.45 -22.91
N PRO A 13 1.79 5.75 -23.91
CA PRO A 13 1.22 4.54 -24.47
C PRO A 13 1.24 3.44 -23.41
N CYS A 14 0.12 2.72 -23.30
CA CYS A 14 -0.12 1.54 -22.47
C CYS A 14 0.58 1.55 -21.09
N ARG A 15 -0.11 2.08 -20.07
CA ARG A 15 0.16 1.68 -18.68
C ARG A 15 -0.21 0.20 -18.52
N LYS A 16 0.64 -0.69 -19.03
CA LYS A 16 0.53 -2.12 -18.82
C LYS A 16 0.78 -2.34 -17.33
N CYS A 17 -0.17 -2.95 -16.64
CA CYS A 17 0.01 -3.28 -15.24
C CYS A 17 1.25 -4.17 -15.13
N VAL A 18 2.28 -3.70 -14.43
CA VAL A 18 3.54 -4.45 -14.27
C VAL A 18 3.29 -5.65 -13.37
N GLN A 19 2.40 -5.48 -12.40
CA GLN A 19 2.14 -6.47 -11.38
C GLN A 19 0.80 -6.20 -10.70
N GLU A 20 0.03 -7.27 -10.55
CA GLU A 20 -1.25 -7.28 -9.85
C GLU A 20 -1.12 -8.18 -8.64
N TRP A 21 -1.61 -7.68 -7.50
CA TRP A 21 -1.71 -8.44 -6.27
C TRP A 21 -3.18 -8.44 -5.87
N GLU A 22 -3.76 -9.63 -5.75
CA GLU A 22 -5.16 -9.78 -5.38
C GLU A 22 -5.27 -9.88 -3.86
N GLU A 23 -6.06 -9.00 -3.25
CA GLU A 23 -6.41 -9.11 -1.84
C GLU A 23 -7.51 -10.17 -1.69
N PRO A 24 -7.27 -11.29 -0.96
CA PRO A 24 -8.25 -12.37 -0.85
C PRO A 24 -9.55 -12.00 -0.10
N HIS A 25 -9.67 -10.78 0.43
CA HIS A 25 -10.84 -10.32 1.18
C HIS A 25 -11.68 -9.29 0.44
N ASP A 26 -11.42 -9.04 -0.85
CA ASP A 26 -12.17 -8.08 -1.69
C ASP A 26 -12.48 -6.76 -0.96
N SER A 27 -11.49 -6.29 -0.20
CA SER A 27 -11.64 -5.19 0.73
C SER A 27 -10.94 -3.96 0.18
N ALA A 28 -11.53 -2.79 0.39
CA ALA A 28 -10.96 -1.55 -0.10
C ALA A 28 -9.62 -1.26 0.60
N LEU A 29 -8.57 -1.08 -0.19
CA LEU A 29 -7.29 -0.59 0.29
C LEU A 29 -7.38 0.93 0.49
N TYR A 30 -7.21 1.40 1.71
CA TYR A 30 -7.24 2.84 2.02
C TYR A 30 -5.90 3.52 1.81
N CYS A 31 -4.82 2.77 2.02
CA CYS A 31 -3.48 3.32 1.89
C CYS A 31 -2.49 2.29 1.36
N VAL A 32 -1.53 2.77 0.58
CA VAL A 32 -0.40 1.98 0.09
C VAL A 32 0.86 2.82 0.19
N ARG A 33 1.96 2.22 0.65
CA ARG A 33 3.26 2.87 0.81
C ARG A 33 4.36 1.92 0.36
N SER A 34 5.34 2.44 -0.37
CA SER A 34 6.57 1.72 -0.64
C SER A 34 7.71 2.29 0.21
N ASP A 35 8.64 1.43 0.61
CA ASP A 35 9.92 1.82 1.23
C ASP A 35 10.91 2.46 0.23
N LYS A 36 10.49 2.65 -1.04
CA LYS A 36 11.32 3.06 -2.20
C LYS A 36 12.35 2.03 -2.65
N ASN A 37 12.48 0.90 -1.96
CA ASN A 37 13.38 -0.18 -2.32
C ASN A 37 12.58 -1.27 -3.05
N HIS A 38 12.38 -2.43 -2.43
CA HIS A 38 11.65 -3.54 -3.00
C HIS A 38 10.34 -3.85 -2.29
N MET A 39 10.06 -3.23 -1.15
CA MET A 39 8.90 -3.57 -0.35
C MET A 39 7.77 -2.54 -0.49
N ILE A 40 6.54 -3.04 -0.38
CA ILE A 40 5.30 -2.27 -0.42
C ILE A 40 4.43 -2.75 0.73
N ALA A 41 3.90 -1.83 1.52
CA ALA A 41 2.89 -2.07 2.53
C ALA A 41 1.54 -1.50 2.06
N SER A 42 0.48 -2.30 2.16
CA SER A 42 -0.90 -1.87 1.91
C SER A 42 -1.75 -2.04 3.15
N GLY A 43 -2.63 -1.07 3.40
CA GLY A 43 -3.52 -1.03 4.55
C GLY A 43 -4.94 -1.22 4.06
N SER A 44 -5.58 -2.27 4.57
CA SER A 44 -6.95 -2.64 4.20
C SER A 44 -7.95 -1.97 5.14
N SER A 45 -9.14 -1.70 4.61
CA SER A 45 -10.28 -1.30 5.42
C SER A 45 -10.81 -2.44 6.29
N TYR A 46 -10.42 -3.67 5.99
CA TYR A 46 -10.82 -4.86 6.73
C TYR A 46 -10.00 -4.99 8.02
N TYR A 47 -10.61 -4.63 9.14
CA TYR A 47 -10.13 -4.90 10.51
C TYR A 47 -8.69 -4.51 10.82
N GLY A 48 -8.18 -3.46 10.16
CA GLY A 48 -6.82 -2.99 10.43
C GLY A 48 -5.72 -3.92 9.89
N VAL A 49 -6.00 -4.70 8.84
CA VAL A 49 -5.01 -5.61 8.24
C VAL A 49 -4.02 -4.83 7.38
N VAL A 50 -2.74 -5.09 7.58
CA VAL A 50 -1.65 -4.55 6.75
C VAL A 50 -0.96 -5.70 6.05
N ARG A 51 -0.83 -5.63 4.73
CA ARG A 51 -0.09 -6.61 3.94
C ARG A 51 1.21 -6.03 3.43
N LEU A 52 2.28 -6.81 3.55
CA LEU A 52 3.58 -6.57 2.96
C LEU A 52 3.73 -7.38 1.67
N TRP A 53 4.25 -6.70 0.66
CA TRP A 53 4.45 -7.18 -0.70
C TRP A 53 5.88 -6.86 -1.12
N ASP A 54 6.50 -7.76 -1.86
CA ASP A 54 7.77 -7.52 -2.53
C ASP A 54 7.51 -7.27 -4.02
N LYS A 55 8.03 -6.18 -4.58
CA LYS A 55 7.98 -5.87 -6.02
C LYS A 55 8.64 -6.95 -6.88
N ARG A 56 9.54 -7.74 -6.29
CA ARG A 56 10.23 -8.85 -6.96
C ARG A 56 9.41 -10.15 -6.94
N GLN A 57 8.35 -10.21 -6.13
CA GLN A 57 7.55 -11.42 -5.94
C GLN A 57 6.08 -11.17 -6.23
N THR A 58 5.46 -12.10 -6.95
CA THR A 58 4.03 -12.03 -7.29
C THR A 58 3.09 -12.40 -6.14
N ARG A 59 3.62 -12.79 -4.97
CA ARG A 59 2.83 -13.25 -3.82
C ARG A 59 2.93 -12.26 -2.66
N CYS A 60 1.93 -12.28 -1.78
CA CYS A 60 2.04 -11.57 -0.50
C CYS A 60 3.18 -12.18 0.30
N LEU A 61 4.07 -11.33 0.81
CA LEU A 61 5.10 -11.80 1.74
C LEU A 61 4.45 -12.16 3.06
N GLN A 62 3.70 -11.21 3.62
CA GLN A 62 3.17 -11.36 4.96
C GLN A 62 1.97 -10.45 5.19
N SER A 63 0.99 -10.94 5.95
CA SER A 63 -0.17 -10.17 6.41
C SER A 63 -0.13 -10.01 7.92
N PHE A 64 -0.13 -8.77 8.38
CA PHE A 64 -0.15 -8.40 9.79
C PHE A 64 -1.56 -7.96 10.16
N HIS A 65 -2.15 -8.69 11.08
CA HIS A 65 -3.36 -8.27 11.77
C HIS A 65 -2.92 -7.41 12.94
N LEU A 66 -3.01 -6.08 12.79
CA LEU A 66 -2.56 -5.16 13.81
C LEU A 66 -3.44 -5.24 15.07
N SER A 67 -4.70 -5.64 14.90
CA SER A 67 -5.70 -5.55 15.94
C SER A 67 -6.78 -6.63 15.76
N SER A 68 -7.71 -6.70 16.71
CA SER A 68 -8.78 -7.72 16.73
C SER A 68 -9.69 -7.62 15.49
N PRO A 69 -10.45 -8.68 15.16
CA PRO A 69 -11.41 -8.70 14.04
C PRO A 69 -12.57 -7.68 14.15
N THR A 70 -12.56 -6.79 15.13
CA THR A 70 -13.51 -5.68 15.31
C THR A 70 -12.83 -4.31 15.23
N SER A 71 -11.56 -4.27 14.83
CA SER A 71 -10.78 -3.03 14.86
C SER A 71 -11.09 -2.11 13.69
N SER A 72 -10.77 -0.83 13.89
CA SER A 72 -10.96 0.22 12.90
C SER A 72 -10.07 -0.02 11.66
N PRO A 73 -10.48 0.48 10.48
CA PRO A 73 -9.68 0.38 9.27
C PRO A 73 -8.33 1.10 9.41
N VAL A 74 -7.36 0.72 8.59
CA VAL A 74 -6.08 1.44 8.52
C VAL A 74 -6.26 2.70 7.68
N TYR A 75 -6.27 3.87 8.33
CA TYR A 75 -6.42 5.15 7.64
C TYR A 75 -5.13 5.58 6.96
N CYS A 76 -4.00 5.35 7.64
CA CYS A 76 -2.71 5.76 7.13
C CYS A 76 -1.63 4.75 7.49
N LEU A 77 -0.77 4.50 6.51
CA LEU A 77 0.46 3.75 6.69
C LEU A 77 1.66 4.66 6.46
N ARG A 78 2.72 4.38 7.21
CA ARG A 78 4.07 4.88 6.93
C ARG A 78 5.03 3.71 7.00
N PHE A 79 5.66 3.42 5.88
CA PHE A 79 6.59 2.32 5.78
C PHE A 79 8.02 2.83 5.57
N SER A 80 8.94 2.28 6.33
CA SER A 80 10.38 2.49 6.25
C SER A 80 11.07 1.13 6.11
N THR A 81 12.36 1.12 5.85
CA THR A 81 13.14 -0.13 5.68
C THR A 81 13.24 -0.96 6.95
N THR A 82 13.04 -0.33 8.12
CA THR A 82 13.19 -0.96 9.45
C THR A 82 11.89 -1.00 10.23
N HIS A 83 10.98 -0.05 10.00
CA HIS A 83 9.75 0.09 10.77
C HIS A 83 8.55 0.33 9.85
N LEU A 84 7.43 -0.30 10.17
CA LEU A 84 6.13 -0.04 9.59
C LEU A 84 5.21 0.54 10.66
N TYR A 85 4.73 1.76 10.42
CA TYR A 85 3.75 2.44 11.27
C TYR A 85 2.38 2.38 10.62
N ALA A 86 1.36 2.09 11.42
CA ALA A 86 -0.01 1.99 10.97
C ALA A 86 -0.96 2.70 11.93
N ALA A 87 -1.67 3.69 11.41
CA ALA A 87 -2.61 4.49 12.16
C ALA A 87 -4.04 3.99 11.91
N LEU A 88 -4.67 3.51 12.99
CA LEU A 88 -6.09 3.21 13.06
C LEU A 88 -6.79 4.34 13.84
N ALA A 89 -8.12 4.37 13.84
CA ALA A 89 -8.86 5.33 14.67
C ALA A 89 -8.67 5.07 16.18
N SER A 90 -8.45 3.81 16.56
CA SER A 90 -8.32 3.40 17.96
C SER A 90 -6.88 3.47 18.48
N ALA A 91 -5.88 3.20 17.63
CA ALA A 91 -4.49 3.10 18.06
C ALA A 91 -3.49 3.30 16.90
N LEU A 92 -2.25 3.62 17.26
CA LEU A 92 -1.10 3.58 16.35
C LEU A 92 -0.30 2.31 16.63
N HIS A 93 -0.15 1.46 15.62
CA HIS A 93 0.67 0.26 15.67
C HIS A 93 2.02 0.51 15.01
N VAL A 94 3.06 -0.08 15.59
CA VAL A 94 4.42 -0.06 15.05
C VAL A 94 4.91 -1.50 14.97
N LEU A 95 5.35 -1.88 13.77
CA LEU A 95 6.01 -3.15 13.50
C LEU A 95 7.49 -2.84 13.26
N ASP A 96 8.35 -3.39 14.11
CA ASP A 96 9.79 -3.28 14.01
C ASP A 96 10.35 -4.56 13.38
N PHE A 97 11.03 -4.42 12.24
CA PHE A 97 11.69 -5.52 11.52
C PHE A 97 13.18 -5.63 11.84
N THR A 98 13.67 -4.82 12.78
CA THR A 98 15.05 -4.90 13.28
C THR A 98 15.18 -5.79 14.51
N ALA A 99 14.05 -6.21 15.09
CA ALA A 99 14.02 -7.16 16.18
C ALA A 99 14.49 -8.55 15.70
N PRO A 100 15.46 -9.18 16.39
CA PRO A 100 16.03 -10.49 16.04
C PRO A 100 15.08 -11.67 16.28
#